data_AF-A0A0F9CIK9-F1
#
_entry.id   AF-A0A0F9CIK9-F1
#
_cell.length_a   1.000
_cell.length_b   1.000
_cell.length_c   1.000
_cell.angle_alpha   90.00
_cell.angle_beta   90.00
_cell.angle_gamma   90.00
#
_symmetry.space_group_name_H-M   'P 1'
#
loop_
_entity.id
_entity.type
_entity.pdbx_description
1 polymer ?
#
loop_
_entity_poly.entity_id
_entity_poly.type
_entity_poly.pdbx_seq_one_letter_code
_entity_poly.pdbx_strand_id
1 'polypeptide(L)'
;MKQNLTYGYIYLIENNINDKRYVGQTIDPDKREYAHLNGFSDCPYLKAAINKHGSFHFQFVLLESCNTLEDLNRRECFWIKELNTLAPHGYNLTGGGEGMSSPSPETRIKLRTAKRGVNSPWWGKKLSNSHKKKLSDAKKGKKLSEAHKKKLSESSKRLSGDKHPKYGKPVSAETSVKLSLALKGKPSHRRGKKLPEEHCRRISEAMKGRIPSEETKRKISEANKRYWAQKKQVAQEQI
;
A
#
# COMPACT_ATOMS: atom_id res chain seq x y z
N MET A 1 -34.76 7.22 31.51
CA MET A 1 -33.60 6.61 32.21
C MET A 1 -32.56 6.27 31.15
N LYS A 2 -31.41 6.95 31.12
CA LYS A 2 -30.34 6.61 30.17
C LYS A 2 -29.71 5.31 30.65
N GLN A 3 -29.83 4.23 29.88
CA GLN A 3 -29.09 3.00 30.16
C GLN A 3 -27.59 3.36 30.11
N ASN A 4 -26.87 3.15 31.21
CA ASN A 4 -25.41 3.20 31.18
C ASN A 4 -24.95 2.01 30.33
N LEU A 5 -24.64 2.27 29.06
CA LEU A 5 -24.04 1.28 28.18
C LEU A 5 -22.58 1.09 28.60
N THR A 6 -22.33 0.07 29.41
CA THR A 6 -20.98 -0.43 29.65
C THR A 6 -20.40 -0.93 28.33
N TYR A 7 -19.25 -0.39 27.93
CA TYR A 7 -18.51 -0.84 26.76
C TYR A 7 -17.63 -2.05 27.08
N GLY A 8 -16.98 -2.04 28.24
CA GLY A 8 -16.13 -3.13 28.70
C GLY A 8 -15.69 -2.99 30.15
N TYR A 9 -14.83 -3.90 30.59
CA TYR A 9 -14.38 -4.06 31.97
C TYR A 9 -12.86 -4.16 32.04
N ILE A 10 -12.29 -3.54 33.08
CA ILE A 10 -10.93 -3.80 33.55
C ILE A 10 -10.98 -4.89 34.60
N TYR A 11 -10.09 -5.86 34.47
CA TYR A 11 -9.94 -6.96 35.41
C TYR A 11 -8.49 -7.08 35.89
N LEU A 12 -8.36 -7.73 37.04
CA LEU A 12 -7.14 -8.08 37.73
C LEU A 12 -7.08 -9.60 37.86
N ILE A 13 -5.90 -10.17 37.65
CA ILE A 13 -5.61 -11.55 38.02
C ILE A 13 -4.47 -11.52 39.02
N GLU A 14 -4.72 -12.00 40.22
CA GLU A 14 -3.74 -12.06 41.31
C GLU A 14 -3.24 -13.48 41.49
N ASN A 15 -1.93 -13.65 41.71
CA ASN A 15 -1.34 -14.92 42.07
C ASN A 15 -1.01 -14.93 43.57
N ASN A 16 -1.69 -15.81 44.31
CA ASN A 16 -1.58 -15.89 45.77
C ASN A 16 -0.29 -16.57 46.27
N ILE A 17 0.60 -17.03 45.38
CA ILE A 17 1.89 -17.65 45.74
C ILE A 17 3.03 -16.62 45.80
N ASN A 18 3.01 -15.60 44.93
CA ASN A 18 4.13 -14.67 44.77
C ASN A 18 3.70 -13.20 44.69
N ASP A 19 2.44 -12.92 44.98
CA ASP A 19 1.81 -11.60 44.98
C ASP A 19 1.92 -10.83 43.65
N LYS A 20 2.28 -11.52 42.55
CA LYS A 20 2.33 -10.93 41.22
C LYS A 20 0.93 -10.81 40.65
N ARG A 21 0.71 -9.72 39.92
CA ARG A 21 -0.59 -9.35 39.38
C ARG A 21 -0.55 -9.15 37.87
N TYR A 22 -1.70 -9.33 37.24
CA TYR A 22 -1.94 -9.03 35.83
C TYR A 22 -3.18 -8.15 35.71
N VAL A 23 -3.11 -7.05 34.97
CA VAL A 23 -4.26 -6.23 34.62
C VAL A 23 -4.56 -6.40 33.14
N GLY A 24 -5.84 -6.49 32.78
CA GLY A 24 -6.24 -6.47 31.38
C GLY A 24 -7.64 -5.92 31.18
N GLN A 25 -8.01 -5.74 29.91
CA GLN A 25 -9.35 -5.32 29.53
C GLN A 25 -10.11 -6.37 28.70
N THR A 26 -11.45 -6.41 28.86
CA THR A 26 -12.34 -7.29 28.12
C THR A 26 -13.74 -6.69 27.98
N ILE A 27 -14.49 -7.11 26.97
CA ILE A 27 -15.93 -6.82 26.84
C ILE A 27 -16.79 -7.95 27.42
N ASP A 28 -16.18 -9.12 27.65
CA ASP A 28 -16.82 -10.34 28.13
C ASP A 28 -15.91 -10.95 29.21
N PRO A 29 -16.18 -10.66 30.51
CA PRO A 29 -15.40 -11.16 31.64
C PRO A 29 -15.35 -12.68 31.73
N ASP A 30 -16.49 -13.35 31.67
CA ASP A 30 -16.60 -14.80 31.90
C ASP A 30 -15.79 -15.58 30.87
N LYS A 31 -15.93 -15.20 29.59
CA LYS A 31 -15.14 -15.81 28.51
C LYS A 31 -13.64 -15.55 28.70
N ARG A 32 -13.28 -14.36 29.17
CA ARG A 32 -11.87 -13.98 29.34
C ARG A 32 -11.23 -14.70 30.52
N GLU A 33 -11.94 -14.81 31.64
CA GLU A 33 -11.55 -15.59 32.80
C GLU A 33 -11.33 -17.05 32.41
N TYR A 34 -12.32 -17.66 31.74
CA TYR A 34 -12.20 -19.03 31.24
C TYR A 34 -10.97 -19.22 30.36
N ALA A 35 -10.72 -18.31 29.43
CA ALA A 35 -9.56 -18.39 28.55
C ALA A 35 -8.23 -18.32 29.32
N HIS A 36 -8.13 -17.45 30.33
CA HIS A 36 -6.93 -17.32 31.16
C HIS A 36 -6.67 -18.58 31.99
N LEU A 37 -7.67 -19.03 32.75
CA LEU A 37 -7.51 -20.08 33.74
C LEU A 37 -7.43 -21.50 33.14
N ASN A 38 -7.90 -21.70 31.91
CA ASN A 38 -7.91 -23.00 31.22
C ASN A 38 -6.83 -23.13 30.12
N GLY A 39 -5.77 -22.34 30.17
CA GLY A 39 -4.60 -22.49 29.29
C GLY A 39 -4.77 -21.96 27.85
N PHE A 40 -5.90 -21.32 27.55
CA PHE A 40 -6.16 -20.65 26.27
C PHE A 40 -5.74 -19.17 26.27
N SER A 41 -4.97 -18.74 27.27
CA SER A 41 -4.52 -17.36 27.39
C SER A 41 -3.58 -16.96 26.25
N ASP A 42 -3.86 -15.83 25.61
CA ASP A 42 -2.97 -15.16 24.65
C ASP A 42 -1.85 -14.36 25.33
N CYS A 43 -1.78 -14.37 26.67
CA CYS A 43 -0.80 -13.63 27.46
C CYS A 43 0.33 -14.59 27.89
N PRO A 44 1.46 -14.64 27.17
CA PRO A 44 2.43 -15.73 27.31
C PRO A 44 3.04 -15.82 28.71
N TYR A 45 3.31 -14.67 29.35
CA TYR A 45 3.93 -14.67 30.67
C TYR A 45 2.97 -15.11 31.79
N LEU A 46 1.72 -14.62 31.74
CA LEU A 46 0.66 -15.09 32.64
C LEU A 46 0.35 -16.58 32.41
N LYS A 47 0.26 -17.02 31.15
CA LYS A 47 0.04 -18.44 30.80
C LYS A 47 1.11 -19.34 31.38
N ALA A 48 2.38 -18.94 31.25
CA ALA A 48 3.50 -19.69 31.82
C ALA A 48 3.40 -19.79 33.35
N ALA A 49 2.97 -18.71 34.02
CA ALA A 49 2.78 -18.70 35.47
C ALA A 49 1.61 -19.60 35.90
N ILE A 50 0.48 -19.55 35.21
CA ILE A 50 -0.69 -20.43 35.46
C ILE A 50 -0.31 -21.89 35.27
N ASN A 51 0.41 -22.22 34.18
CA ASN A 51 0.87 -23.58 33.93
C ASN A 51 1.86 -24.08 34.99
N LYS A 52 2.69 -23.17 35.54
CA LYS A 52 3.70 -23.51 36.55
C LYS A 52 3.09 -23.71 37.94
N HIS A 53 2.15 -22.86 38.32
CA HIS A 53 1.64 -22.79 39.68
C HIS A 53 0.26 -23.44 39.84
N GLY A 54 -0.45 -23.71 38.74
CA GLY A 54 -1.83 -24.20 38.75
C GLY A 54 -2.83 -23.05 38.82
N SER A 55 -3.93 -23.16 38.07
CA SER A 55 -4.97 -22.13 37.99
C SER A 55 -5.69 -21.86 39.31
N PHE A 56 -5.71 -22.82 40.24
CA PHE A 56 -6.31 -22.68 41.57
C PHE A 56 -5.70 -21.53 42.40
N HIS A 57 -4.45 -21.16 42.13
CA HIS A 57 -3.76 -20.07 42.84
C HIS A 57 -3.97 -18.69 42.21
N PHE A 58 -4.79 -18.60 41.16
CA PHE A 58 -5.07 -17.36 40.45
C PHE A 58 -6.52 -16.95 40.69
N GLN A 59 -6.72 -15.71 41.11
CA GLN A 59 -8.04 -15.13 41.32
C GLN A 59 -8.33 -14.06 40.27
N PHE A 60 -9.47 -14.14 39.61
CA PHE A 60 -9.96 -13.12 38.68
C PHE A 60 -10.88 -12.14 39.40
N VAL A 61 -10.59 -10.84 39.31
CA VAL A 61 -11.32 -9.77 40.00
C VAL A 61 -11.66 -8.66 39.00
N LEU A 62 -12.92 -8.24 38.95
CA LEU A 62 -13.33 -7.07 38.17
C LEU A 62 -13.03 -5.79 38.96
N LEU A 63 -12.24 -4.90 38.36
CA LEU A 63 -11.85 -3.64 38.98
C LEU A 63 -12.80 -2.50 38.63
N GLU A 64 -13.15 -2.38 37.35
CA GLU A 64 -13.86 -1.20 36.86
C GLU A 64 -14.62 -1.50 35.57
N SER A 65 -15.78 -0.88 35.39
CA SER A 65 -16.51 -0.86 34.12
C SER A 65 -16.30 0.49 33.42
N CYS A 66 -16.05 0.45 32.11
CA CYS A 66 -15.83 1.64 31.28
C CYS A 66 -16.91 1.73 30.19
N ASN A 67 -17.32 2.96 29.86
CA ASN A 67 -18.39 3.22 28.90
C ASN A 67 -17.89 3.48 27.47
N THR A 68 -16.57 3.61 27.27
CA THR A 68 -15.96 3.84 25.96
C THR A 68 -14.64 3.08 25.83
N LEU A 69 -14.22 2.80 24.59
CA LEU A 69 -12.91 2.19 24.31
C LEU A 69 -11.74 3.06 24.79
N GLU A 70 -11.86 4.38 24.62
CA GLU A 70 -10.81 5.32 25.03
C GLU A 70 -10.62 5.32 26.54
N ASP A 71 -11.72 5.34 27.28
CA ASP A 71 -11.66 5.24 28.74
C ASP A 71 -11.15 3.85 29.17
N LEU A 72 -11.60 2.77 28.53
CA LEU A 72 -11.11 1.42 28.81
C LEU A 72 -9.57 1.33 28.64
N ASN A 73 -9.04 1.81 27.52
CA ASN A 73 -7.59 1.83 27.27
C ASN A 73 -6.85 2.70 28.31
N ARG A 74 -7.39 3.88 28.65
CA ARG A 74 -6.79 4.80 29.63
C ARG A 74 -6.78 4.19 31.03
N ARG A 75 -7.85 3.52 31.43
CA ARG A 75 -7.99 2.86 32.73
C ARG A 75 -7.13 1.61 32.82
N GLU A 76 -6.97 0.85 31.74
CA GLU A 76 -5.99 -0.25 31.67
C GLU A 76 -4.57 0.26 31.96
N CYS A 77 -4.13 1.32 31.27
CA CYS A 77 -2.83 1.94 31.53
C CYS A 77 -2.67 2.42 32.97
N PHE A 78 -3.73 3.05 33.52
CA PHE A 78 -3.74 3.54 34.89
C PHE A 78 -3.54 2.39 35.89
N TRP A 79 -4.34 1.32 35.79
CA TRP A 79 -4.28 0.20 36.74
C TRP A 79 -2.99 -0.61 36.63
N ILE A 80 -2.42 -0.77 35.42
CA ILE A 80 -1.10 -1.41 35.25
C ILE A 80 -0.02 -0.62 36.00
N LYS A 81 -0.06 0.71 35.92
CA LYS A 81 0.90 1.58 36.60
C LYS A 81 0.67 1.61 38.11
N GLU A 82 -0.58 1.78 38.53
CA GLU A 82 -0.98 1.90 39.93
C GLU A 82 -0.65 0.62 40.73
N LEU A 83 -0.92 -0.55 40.15
CA LEU A 83 -0.68 -1.85 40.78
C LEU A 83 0.70 -2.44 40.47
N ASN A 84 1.56 -1.70 39.75
CA ASN A 84 2.90 -2.11 39.33
C ASN A 84 2.94 -3.53 38.71
N THR A 85 2.04 -3.81 37.77
CA THR A 85 1.88 -5.16 37.22
C THR A 85 2.83 -5.47 36.05
N LEU A 86 3.71 -4.54 35.68
CA LEU A 86 4.71 -4.75 34.63
C LEU A 86 5.80 -5.74 35.07
N ALA A 87 6.23 -6.60 34.16
CA ALA A 87 7.39 -7.45 34.38
C ALA A 87 8.63 -6.57 34.67
N PRO A 88 9.44 -6.89 35.71
CA PRO A 88 9.49 -8.16 36.44
C PRO A 88 8.55 -8.28 37.66
N HIS A 89 7.90 -7.19 38.07
CA HIS A 89 7.10 -7.10 39.29
C HIS A 89 5.71 -7.73 39.17
N GLY A 90 5.12 -7.73 37.98
CA GLY A 90 3.90 -8.47 37.66
C GLY A 90 3.98 -9.23 36.34
N TYR A 91 2.81 -9.53 35.75
CA TYR A 91 2.68 -10.35 34.54
C TYR A 91 2.43 -9.57 33.24
N ASN A 92 2.13 -8.27 33.31
CA ASN A 92 1.97 -7.43 32.12
C ASN A 92 3.33 -7.24 31.42
N LEU A 93 3.35 -7.42 30.11
CA LEU A 93 4.55 -7.20 29.28
C LEU A 93 4.58 -5.80 28.65
N THR A 94 3.44 -5.13 28.59
CA THR A 94 3.27 -3.78 28.04
C THR A 94 2.49 -2.92 29.02
N GLY A 95 2.62 -1.60 28.91
CA GLY A 95 1.96 -0.63 29.79
C GLY A 95 0.44 -0.49 29.57
N GLY A 96 -0.17 -1.30 28.72
CA GLY A 96 -1.58 -1.18 28.30
C GLY A 96 -1.82 -0.15 27.22
N GLY A 97 -3.07 -0.04 26.76
CA GLY A 97 -3.54 1.01 25.83
C GLY A 97 -3.10 0.86 24.37
N GLU A 98 -2.12 0.00 24.10
CA GLU A 98 -1.71 -0.37 22.75
C GLU A 98 -2.52 -1.57 22.28
N GLY A 99 -3.65 -1.32 21.62
CA GLY A 99 -4.22 -2.31 20.70
C GLY A 99 -3.10 -2.82 19.78
N MET A 100 -3.04 -4.12 19.55
CA MET A 100 -1.95 -4.96 18.99
C MET A 100 -1.27 -4.53 17.65
N SER A 101 -1.16 -3.25 17.27
CA SER A 101 -0.91 -2.85 15.87
C SER A 101 0.00 -1.64 15.62
N SER A 102 0.65 -1.05 16.62
CA SER A 102 1.59 0.06 16.34
C SER A 102 2.99 -0.22 16.86
N PRO A 103 3.79 -1.07 16.16
CA PRO A 103 5.21 -1.19 16.47
C PRO A 103 5.85 0.20 16.52
N SER A 104 6.73 0.39 17.50
CA SER A 104 7.44 1.67 17.69
C SER A 104 8.06 2.18 16.38
N PRO A 105 8.23 3.50 16.20
CA PRO A 105 8.83 4.04 14.98
C PRO A 105 10.14 3.34 14.59
N GLU A 106 10.97 3.02 15.57
CA GLU A 106 12.20 2.25 15.39
C GLU A 106 11.95 0.83 14.87
N THR A 107 11.00 0.11 15.47
CA THR A 107 10.61 -1.24 15.03
C THR A 107 10.07 -1.21 13.61
N ARG A 108 9.30 -0.17 13.26
CA ARG A 108 8.79 0.05 11.89
C ARG A 108 9.93 0.28 10.90
N ILE A 109 10.95 1.04 11.29
CA ILE A 109 12.16 1.26 10.46
C ILE A 109 12.91 -0.07 10.28
N LYS A 110 13.18 -0.81 11.36
CA LYS A 110 13.88 -2.11 11.29
C LYS A 110 13.15 -3.10 10.38
N LEU A 111 11.84 -3.26 10.56
CA LEU A 111 11.00 -4.13 9.70
C LEU A 111 11.00 -3.68 8.23
N ARG A 112 10.93 -2.36 7.99
CA ARG A 112 10.98 -1.81 6.64
C ARG A 112 12.32 -2.07 5.96
N THR A 113 13.43 -1.92 6.69
CA THR A 113 14.79 -2.16 6.18
C THR A 113 15.02 -3.63 5.88
N ALA A 114 14.56 -4.54 6.74
CA ALA A 114 14.68 -5.98 6.53
C ALA A 114 13.89 -6.48 5.30
N LYS A 115 12.75 -5.86 4.99
CA LYS A 115 11.89 -6.30 3.88
C LYS A 115 12.26 -5.69 2.52
N ARG A 116 13.25 -4.79 2.43
CA ARG A 116 13.57 -4.03 1.21
C ARG A 116 15.03 -4.20 0.78
N GLY A 117 15.26 -4.01 -0.52
CA GLY A 117 16.60 -4.01 -1.10
C GLY A 117 17.32 -5.34 -0.85
N VAL A 118 18.65 -5.27 -0.72
CA VAL A 118 19.54 -6.42 -0.51
C VAL A 118 19.19 -7.29 0.70
N ASN A 119 18.55 -6.72 1.71
CA ASN A 119 18.15 -7.44 2.93
C ASN A 119 16.91 -8.31 2.72
N SER A 120 16.15 -8.07 1.65
CA SER A 120 14.97 -8.87 1.34
C SER A 120 15.40 -10.28 0.92
N PRO A 121 14.83 -11.36 1.49
CA PRO A 121 15.13 -12.74 1.07
C PRO A 121 14.87 -13.05 -0.41
N TRP A 122 14.12 -12.17 -1.08
CA TRP A 122 13.74 -12.25 -2.49
C TRP A 122 14.53 -11.30 -3.38
N TRP A 123 15.48 -10.54 -2.84
CA TRP A 123 16.34 -9.67 -3.63
C TRP A 123 17.17 -10.48 -4.63
N GLY A 124 17.17 -10.04 -5.89
CA GLY A 124 17.88 -10.72 -6.98
C GLY A 124 17.24 -12.02 -7.48
N LYS A 125 16.26 -12.60 -6.76
CA LYS A 125 15.60 -13.84 -7.17
C LYS A 125 14.54 -13.56 -8.24
N LYS A 126 14.60 -14.28 -9.36
CA LYS A 126 13.59 -14.22 -10.42
C LYS A 126 12.55 -15.32 -10.21
N LEU A 127 11.27 -14.98 -10.36
CA LEU A 127 10.19 -15.98 -10.41
C LEU A 127 10.42 -16.95 -11.57
N SER A 128 10.16 -18.24 -11.33
CA SER A 128 10.23 -19.27 -12.38
C SER A 128 9.18 -19.01 -13.48
N ASN A 129 9.44 -19.50 -14.69
CA ASN A 129 8.51 -19.31 -15.81
C ASN A 129 7.14 -19.96 -15.54
N SER A 130 7.12 -21.12 -14.87
CA SER A 130 5.90 -21.77 -14.38
C SER A 130 5.10 -20.85 -13.44
N HIS A 131 5.76 -20.23 -12.47
CA HIS A 131 5.10 -19.27 -11.55
C HIS A 131 4.58 -18.02 -12.28
N LYS A 132 5.37 -17.45 -13.21
CA LYS A 132 4.93 -16.30 -14.01
C LYS A 132 3.69 -16.63 -14.83
N LYS A 133 3.63 -17.83 -15.41
CA LYS A 133 2.47 -18.31 -16.18
C LYS A 133 1.22 -18.39 -15.29
N LYS A 134 1.31 -19.05 -14.13
CA LYS A 134 0.20 -19.10 -13.14
C LYS A 134 -0.30 -17.72 -12.75
N LEU A 135 0.61 -16.77 -12.51
CA LEU A 135 0.26 -15.39 -12.16
C LEU A 135 -0.47 -14.66 -13.31
N SER A 136 -0.01 -14.89 -14.54
CA SER A 136 -0.61 -14.34 -15.76
C SER A 136 -2.02 -14.89 -15.97
N ASP A 137 -2.18 -16.21 -15.89
CA ASP A 137 -3.46 -16.90 -16.09
C ASP A 137 -4.48 -16.46 -15.03
N ALA A 138 -4.08 -16.32 -13.77
CA ALA A 138 -4.95 -15.84 -12.68
C ALA A 138 -5.42 -14.37 -12.85
N LYS A 139 -4.68 -13.56 -13.62
CA LYS A 139 -5.02 -12.16 -13.92
C LYS A 139 -5.74 -12.00 -15.26
N LYS A 140 -5.64 -12.98 -16.15
CA LYS A 140 -6.24 -12.94 -17.48
C LYS A 140 -7.77 -12.84 -17.34
N GLY A 141 -8.37 -11.91 -18.09
CA GLY A 141 -9.82 -11.71 -18.12
C GLY A 141 -10.42 -10.91 -16.96
N LYS A 142 -9.65 -10.60 -15.90
CA LYS A 142 -10.15 -9.76 -14.79
C LYS A 142 -10.30 -8.31 -15.25
N LYS A 143 -11.55 -7.82 -15.33
CA LYS A 143 -11.85 -6.42 -15.61
C LYS A 143 -11.76 -5.59 -14.34
N LEU A 144 -11.15 -4.41 -14.44
CA LEU A 144 -11.18 -3.43 -13.36
C LEU A 144 -12.62 -2.94 -13.15
N SER A 145 -13.02 -2.74 -11.90
CA SER A 145 -14.31 -2.14 -11.58
C SER A 145 -14.37 -0.69 -12.09
N GLU A 146 -15.57 -0.19 -12.37
CA GLU A 146 -15.77 1.19 -12.83
C GLU A 146 -15.22 2.22 -11.84
N ALA A 147 -15.41 1.99 -10.53
CA ALA A 147 -14.83 2.82 -9.49
C ALA A 147 -13.29 2.86 -9.54
N HIS A 148 -12.65 1.72 -9.82
CA HIS A 148 -11.20 1.66 -9.95
C HIS A 148 -10.70 2.33 -11.23
N LYS A 149 -11.40 2.16 -12.36
CA LYS A 149 -11.10 2.86 -13.62
C LYS A 149 -11.19 4.37 -13.45
N LYS A 150 -12.21 4.85 -12.74
CA LYS A 150 -12.39 6.29 -12.45
C LYS A 150 -11.22 6.85 -11.66
N LYS A 151 -10.78 6.17 -10.59
CA LYS A 151 -9.61 6.58 -9.79
C LYS A 151 -8.31 6.63 -10.59
N LEU A 152 -8.08 5.64 -11.46
CA LEU A 152 -6.93 5.62 -12.37
C LEU A 152 -6.97 6.79 -13.36
N SER A 153 -8.14 7.06 -13.93
CA SER A 153 -8.35 8.18 -14.85
C SER A 153 -8.08 9.52 -14.16
N GLU A 154 -8.65 9.74 -12.98
CA GLU A 154 -8.44 10.95 -12.18
C GLU A 154 -6.96 11.17 -11.84
N SER A 155 -6.25 10.12 -11.43
CA SER A 155 -4.82 10.19 -11.13
C SER A 155 -3.99 10.52 -12.37
N SER A 156 -4.39 10.00 -13.54
CA SER A 156 -3.68 10.20 -14.80
C SER A 156 -3.89 11.60 -15.39
N LYS A 157 -4.95 12.33 -14.99
CA LYS A 157 -5.21 13.71 -15.46
C LYS A 157 -4.05 14.67 -15.17
N ARG A 158 -3.28 14.45 -14.10
CA ARG A 158 -2.08 15.25 -13.76
C ARG A 158 -0.95 15.09 -14.78
N LEU A 159 -0.96 14.02 -15.56
CA LEU A 159 0.06 13.70 -16.56
C LEU A 159 -0.46 13.83 -17.99
N SER A 160 -1.54 14.59 -18.19
CA SER A 160 -2.16 14.77 -19.51
C SER A 160 -2.34 16.24 -19.84
N GLY A 161 -2.28 16.55 -21.14
CA GLY A 161 -2.51 17.90 -21.66
C GLY A 161 -1.60 18.95 -21.03
N ASP A 162 -2.18 20.12 -20.83
CA ASP A 162 -1.60 21.31 -20.20
C ASP A 162 -1.07 21.08 -18.78
N LYS A 163 -1.66 20.12 -18.06
CA LYS A 163 -1.27 19.77 -16.68
C LYS A 163 0.00 18.95 -16.61
N HIS A 164 0.46 18.36 -17.71
CA HIS A 164 1.69 17.58 -17.70
C HIS A 164 2.89 18.50 -17.36
N PRO A 165 3.79 18.13 -16.43
CA PRO A 165 4.89 19.01 -15.99
C PRO A 165 5.86 19.47 -17.09
N LYS A 166 5.84 18.76 -18.23
CA LYS A 166 6.62 19.06 -19.44
C LYS A 166 5.76 19.57 -20.60
N TYR A 167 4.48 19.88 -20.39
CA TYR A 167 3.66 20.47 -21.43
C TYR A 167 4.23 21.83 -21.84
N GLY A 168 4.31 22.09 -23.14
CA GLY A 168 4.86 23.32 -23.71
C GLY A 168 6.38 23.53 -23.53
N LYS A 169 7.07 22.69 -22.75
CA LYS A 169 8.52 22.80 -22.54
C LYS A 169 9.27 22.12 -23.69
N PRO A 170 10.14 22.82 -24.43
CA PRO A 170 10.92 22.20 -25.49
C PRO A 170 11.87 21.16 -24.89
N VAL A 171 12.08 20.07 -25.63
CA VAL A 171 13.12 19.09 -25.29
C VAL A 171 14.48 19.77 -25.46
N SER A 172 15.42 19.57 -24.52
CA SER A 172 16.76 20.16 -24.65
C SER A 172 17.44 19.69 -25.94
N ALA A 173 18.26 20.56 -26.54
CA ALA A 173 18.95 20.26 -27.79
C ALA A 173 19.74 18.93 -27.70
N GLU A 174 20.46 18.73 -26.59
CA GLU A 174 21.21 17.50 -26.31
C GLU A 174 20.31 16.26 -26.27
N THR A 175 19.18 16.33 -25.56
CA THR A 175 18.24 15.21 -25.46
C THR A 175 17.59 14.91 -26.81
N SER A 176 17.29 15.96 -27.57
CA SER A 176 16.72 15.86 -28.93
C SER A 176 17.68 15.14 -29.88
N VAL A 177 18.96 15.52 -29.86
CA VAL A 177 20.03 14.87 -30.65
C VAL A 177 20.17 13.40 -30.23
N LYS A 178 20.25 13.11 -28.93
CA LYS A 178 20.38 11.73 -28.42
C LYS A 178 19.21 10.85 -28.84
N LEU A 179 17.98 11.37 -28.76
CA LEU A 179 16.78 10.64 -29.18
C LEU A 179 16.76 10.42 -30.70
N SER A 180 17.15 11.42 -31.49
CA SER A 180 17.26 11.32 -32.95
C SER A 180 18.25 10.21 -33.36
N LEU A 181 19.46 10.23 -32.79
CA LEU A 181 20.49 9.21 -33.05
C LEU A 181 20.00 7.81 -32.65
N ALA A 182 19.34 7.67 -31.50
CA ALA A 182 18.85 6.39 -31.01
C ALA A 182 17.73 5.80 -31.87
N LEU A 183 16.97 6.63 -32.59
CA LEU A 183 15.85 6.22 -33.45
C LEU A 183 16.23 6.07 -34.92
N LYS A 184 17.30 6.72 -35.37
CA LYS A 184 17.76 6.67 -36.76
C LYS A 184 17.96 5.22 -37.21
N GLY A 185 17.30 4.83 -38.30
CA GLY A 185 17.39 3.49 -38.89
C GLY A 185 16.59 2.40 -38.17
N LYS A 186 15.99 2.66 -36.99
CA LYS A 186 15.17 1.66 -36.31
C LYS A 186 13.78 1.57 -36.93
N PRO A 187 13.33 0.36 -37.31
CA PRO A 187 12.01 0.22 -37.89
C PRO A 187 10.92 0.44 -36.84
N SER A 188 9.82 1.06 -37.27
CA SER A 188 8.62 1.12 -36.44
C SER A 188 8.17 -0.30 -36.11
N HIS A 189 7.79 -0.54 -34.84
CA HIS A 189 7.17 -1.80 -34.40
C HIS A 189 5.84 -2.12 -35.12
N ARG A 190 5.31 -1.16 -35.89
CA ARG A 190 4.14 -1.27 -36.76
C ARG A 190 4.47 -1.53 -38.23
N ARG A 191 5.74 -1.48 -38.63
CA ARG A 191 6.14 -1.73 -40.02
C ARG A 191 5.66 -3.14 -40.43
N GLY A 192 4.88 -3.21 -41.51
CA GLY A 192 4.29 -4.45 -42.02
C GLY A 192 3.01 -4.94 -41.32
N LYS A 193 2.55 -4.28 -40.25
CA LYS A 193 1.30 -4.65 -39.57
C LYS A 193 0.12 -3.89 -40.16
N LYS A 194 -0.86 -4.61 -40.72
CA LYS A 194 -2.15 -4.04 -41.13
C LYS A 194 -3.05 -3.85 -39.91
N LEU A 195 -3.72 -2.70 -39.84
CA LEU A 195 -4.76 -2.48 -38.83
C LEU A 195 -6.00 -3.31 -39.19
N PRO A 196 -6.79 -3.77 -38.20
CA PRO A 196 -8.06 -4.44 -38.46
C PRO A 196 -9.01 -3.56 -39.29
N GLU A 197 -9.78 -4.17 -40.19
CA GLU A 197 -10.73 -3.50 -41.10
C GLU A 197 -11.65 -2.51 -40.36
N GLU A 198 -12.26 -2.98 -39.26
CA GLU A 198 -13.14 -2.20 -38.40
C GLU A 198 -12.46 -0.96 -37.81
N HIS A 199 -11.18 -1.10 -37.45
CA HIS A 199 -10.39 0.00 -36.91
C HIS A 199 -10.09 1.05 -37.99
N CYS A 200 -9.75 0.61 -39.21
CA CYS A 200 -9.56 1.50 -40.36
C CYS A 200 -10.86 2.26 -40.68
N ARG A 201 -12.00 1.57 -40.67
CA ARG A 201 -13.32 2.17 -40.90
C ARG A 201 -13.62 3.27 -39.89
N ARG A 202 -13.43 3.02 -38.59
CA ARG A 202 -13.65 4.03 -37.54
C ARG A 202 -12.78 5.27 -37.70
N ILE A 203 -11.52 5.10 -38.12
CA ILE A 203 -10.63 6.26 -38.41
C ILE A 203 -11.14 7.04 -39.61
N SER A 204 -11.55 6.35 -40.68
CA SER A 204 -12.09 6.97 -41.89
C SER A 204 -13.35 7.80 -41.60
N GLU A 205 -14.31 7.22 -40.88
CA GLU A 205 -15.53 7.92 -40.46
C GLU A 205 -15.21 9.17 -39.62
N ALA A 206 -14.27 9.08 -38.67
CA ALA A 206 -13.87 10.21 -37.83
C ALA A 206 -13.12 11.33 -38.58
N MET A 207 -12.45 11.01 -39.69
CA MET A 207 -11.71 11.98 -40.50
C MET A 207 -12.56 12.62 -41.62
N LYS A 208 -13.73 12.04 -41.93
CA LYS A 208 -14.60 12.49 -43.01
C LYS A 208 -15.05 13.94 -42.77
N GLY A 209 -14.84 14.81 -43.75
CA GLY A 209 -15.23 16.22 -43.71
C GLY A 209 -14.26 17.15 -42.97
N ARG A 210 -13.12 16.64 -42.49
CA ARG A 210 -12.12 17.49 -41.84
C ARG A 210 -11.35 18.33 -42.86
N ILE A 211 -11.65 19.62 -42.94
CA ILE A 211 -10.93 20.59 -43.78
C ILE A 211 -9.87 21.30 -42.92
N PRO A 212 -8.57 21.20 -43.23
CA PRO A 212 -7.53 21.95 -42.52
C PRO A 212 -7.73 23.46 -42.67
N SER A 213 -7.49 24.24 -41.60
CA SER A 213 -7.52 25.71 -41.67
C SER A 213 -6.44 26.25 -42.61
N GLU A 214 -6.64 27.45 -43.16
CA GLU A 214 -5.65 28.10 -44.04
C GLU A 214 -4.29 28.26 -43.37
N GLU A 215 -4.26 28.60 -42.07
CA GLU A 215 -3.01 28.66 -41.29
C GLU A 215 -2.29 27.31 -41.24
N THR A 216 -3.05 26.21 -41.06
CA THR A 216 -2.48 24.86 -41.04
C THR A 216 -1.93 24.47 -42.41
N LYS A 217 -2.66 24.77 -43.49
CA LYS A 217 -2.20 24.55 -44.87
C LYS A 217 -0.88 25.29 -45.15
N ARG A 218 -0.77 26.54 -44.68
CA ARG A 218 0.45 27.35 -44.81
C ARG A 218 1.64 26.71 -44.11
N LYS A 219 1.48 26.30 -42.84
CA LYS A 219 2.54 25.62 -42.06
C LYS A 219 3.02 24.34 -42.73
N ILE A 220 2.11 23.53 -43.27
CA ILE A 220 2.46 22.31 -44.01
C ILE A 220 3.27 22.66 -45.26
N SER A 221 2.85 23.67 -46.02
CA SER A 221 3.56 24.12 -47.22
C SER A 221 4.98 24.62 -46.91
N GLU A 222 5.15 25.46 -45.89
CA GLU A 222 6.46 25.95 -45.46
C GLU A 222 7.39 24.81 -44.99
N ALA A 223 6.87 23.85 -44.23
CA ALA A 223 7.64 22.69 -43.77
C ALA A 223 8.12 21.82 -44.95
N ASN A 224 7.24 21.57 -45.92
CA ASN A 224 7.59 20.82 -47.13
C ASN A 224 8.68 21.53 -47.94
N LYS A 225 8.57 22.86 -48.13
CA LYS A 225 9.61 23.65 -48.81
C LYS A 225 10.97 23.54 -48.11
N ARG A 226 11.00 23.65 -46.77
CA ARG A 226 12.23 23.51 -45.96
C ARG A 226 12.86 22.13 -46.09
N TYR A 227 12.05 21.07 -46.04
CA TYR A 227 12.52 19.69 -46.21
C TYR A 227 13.21 19.48 -47.56
N TRP A 228 12.57 19.93 -48.65
CA TRP A 228 13.14 19.78 -49.99
C TRP A 228 14.38 20.64 -50.21
N ALA A 229 14.44 21.85 -49.64
CA ALA A 229 15.65 22.68 -49.66
C ALA A 229 16.82 22.00 -48.95
N GLN A 230 16.62 21.47 -47.73
CA GLN A 230 17.66 20.72 -47.01
C GLN A 230 18.12 19.49 -47.78
N LYS A 231 17.19 18.73 -48.36
CA LYS A 231 17.52 17.54 -49.13
C LYS A 231 18.35 17.89 -50.38
N LYS A 232 18.05 19.02 -51.03
CA LYS A 232 18.82 19.52 -52.18
C LYS A 232 20.22 19.97 -51.77
N GLN A 233 20.36 20.66 -50.64
CA GLN A 233 21.64 21.10 -50.11
C GLN A 233 22.56 19.92 -49.73
N VAL A 234 22.04 18.91 -49.03
CA VAL A 234 22.80 17.70 -48.68
C VAL A 234 23.24 16.93 -49.93
N ALA A 235 22.43 16.93 -50.99
CA ALA A 235 22.81 16.29 -52.26
C ALA A 235 23.89 17.08 -53.02
N GLN A 236 23.99 18.40 -52.83
CA GLN A 236 25.01 19.26 -53.43
C GLN A 236 26.35 19.21 -52.67
N GLU A 237 26.32 18.99 -51.35
CA GLU A 237 27.52 18.86 -50.49
C GLU A 237 28.17 17.45 -50.57
N GLN A 238 27.55 16.50 -51.28
CA GLN A 238 28.04 15.13 -51.48
C GLN A 238 28.64 14.88 -52.88
N ILE A 239 28.79 15.94 -53.67
CA ILE A 239 29.47 15.98 -54.98
C ILE A 239 30.78 16.73 -54.79
#